data_AF-A0AAN8W5P6-F1
#
_entry.id   AF-A0AAN8W5P6-F1
#
_cell.length_a   1.000
_cell.length_b   1.000
_cell.length_c   1.000
_cell.angle_alpha   90.00
_cell.angle_beta   90.00
_cell.angle_gamma   90.00
#
_symmetry.space_group_name_H-M   'P 1'
#
loop_
_entity.id
_entity.type
_entity.pdbx_description
1 polymer ?
#
loop_
_entity_poly.entity_id
_entity_poly.type
_entity_poly.pdbx_seq_one_letter_code
_entity_poly.pdbx_strand_id
1 'polypeptide(L)'
;MASSTATSTFTHSFHSPHRRLHISAQLPARHLSVTRRSLLFLSLSSSSAADPLSSLSPPPPPPPPPLPPSPDTTITDRVFLDFSLCPNYFRSDRSLDETQTLTVCEPSEPLGRVVIGLYGKLVPLTCANFKSMCTGSSASYRNTFVQRIFPGQFFLAGKQGRRERGEVEKLPLDLVGNTETVDSRAFLLEHSRAGVVSLCLGENDDDDQIKLDPDYRNVEFLITTGPGPCPQLDGRNIVFGTVLEGLDVVTKIASIPTYKPAERIRQFNDFAEFLGDERAQIARASWNKPLKTVYISDCGELKVAKPSLSPRYMYLNMVPYVVSEKSWYPKSTDNQI
;
A
#
# COMPACT_ATOMS: atom_id res chain seq x y z
N MET A 1 -57.18 23.16 42.56
CA MET A 1 -57.36 24.04 41.38
C MET A 1 -56.05 23.94 40.60
N ALA A 2 -55.98 23.24 39.46
CA ALA A 2 -56.56 23.62 38.15
C ALA A 2 -55.88 24.90 37.60
N SER A 3 -55.28 24.99 36.41
CA SER A 3 -54.99 24.05 35.29
C SER A 3 -53.72 24.56 34.55
N SER A 4 -53.17 24.03 33.44
CA SER A 4 -53.62 23.04 32.43
C SER A 4 -52.42 22.24 31.84
N THR A 5 -52.46 21.89 30.53
CA THR A 5 -51.50 21.02 29.80
C THR A 5 -51.25 21.52 28.37
N ALA A 6 -50.08 21.21 27.80
CA ALA A 6 -49.95 20.89 26.37
C ALA A 6 -48.74 19.96 26.14
N THR A 7 -48.96 18.84 25.47
CA THR A 7 -47.95 17.80 25.18
C THR A 7 -47.97 17.53 23.67
N SER A 8 -46.82 17.30 23.04
CA SER A 8 -46.73 16.87 21.65
C SER A 8 -45.99 15.54 21.54
N THR A 9 -46.69 14.52 21.04
CA THR A 9 -46.18 13.17 20.77
C THR A 9 -46.41 12.84 19.31
N PHE A 10 -45.35 12.52 18.57
CA PHE A 10 -45.45 11.99 17.22
C PHE A 10 -45.35 10.45 17.25
N THR A 11 -46.38 9.79 16.76
CA THR A 11 -46.45 8.33 16.60
C THR A 11 -46.52 7.96 15.12
N HIS A 12 -45.58 7.15 14.63
CA HIS A 12 -45.69 6.51 13.32
C HIS A 12 -46.22 5.09 13.46
N SER A 13 -47.33 4.80 12.78
CA SER A 13 -48.01 3.50 12.82
C SER A 13 -47.87 2.77 11.47
N PHE A 14 -47.45 1.50 11.52
CA PHE A 14 -47.50 0.57 10.39
C PHE A 14 -48.94 0.19 10.05
N HIS A 15 -49.28 0.08 8.76
CA HIS A 15 -50.08 -1.05 8.23
C HIS A 15 -50.05 -1.15 6.69
N SER A 16 -49.96 -2.39 6.18
CA SER A 16 -50.28 -2.75 4.79
C SER A 16 -51.74 -3.24 4.69
N PRO A 17 -52.30 -3.31 3.48
CA PRO A 17 -52.82 -4.62 3.04
C PRO A 17 -52.62 -4.96 1.54
N HIS A 18 -52.75 -6.26 1.22
CA HIS A 18 -52.84 -6.81 -0.15
C HIS A 18 -54.16 -6.36 -0.86
N ARG A 19 -54.36 -6.41 -2.19
CA ARG A 19 -54.29 -7.60 -3.08
C ARG A 19 -54.64 -7.26 -4.56
N ARG A 20 -53.90 -7.86 -5.50
CA ARG A 20 -54.16 -8.17 -6.94
C ARG A 20 -55.32 -7.48 -7.72
N LEU A 21 -54.98 -7.01 -8.92
CA LEU A 21 -55.76 -7.29 -10.15
C LEU A 21 -54.82 -7.72 -11.30
N HIS A 22 -55.33 -8.58 -12.19
CA HIS A 22 -54.64 -9.06 -13.41
C HIS A 22 -54.89 -8.11 -14.59
N ILE A 23 -53.96 -8.08 -15.56
CA ILE A 23 -54.27 -8.10 -17.01
C ILE A 23 -53.06 -8.74 -17.75
N SER A 24 -53.34 -9.44 -18.84
CA SER A 24 -52.42 -10.32 -19.56
C SER A 24 -52.03 -9.74 -20.92
N ALA A 25 -50.77 -9.95 -21.36
CA ALA A 25 -50.36 -9.80 -22.76
C ALA A 25 -49.31 -10.86 -23.16
N GLN A 26 -49.51 -11.46 -24.33
CA GLN A 26 -48.79 -12.60 -24.93
C GLN A 26 -48.19 -12.16 -26.28
N LEU A 27 -47.19 -12.76 -26.94
CA LEU A 27 -46.27 -13.93 -26.79
C LEU A 27 -45.14 -13.66 -27.85
N PRO A 28 -44.16 -14.54 -28.17
CA PRO A 28 -43.41 -15.56 -27.40
C PRO A 28 -41.87 -15.39 -27.53
N ALA A 29 -41.09 -15.98 -26.61
CA ALA A 29 -39.64 -16.16 -26.81
C ALA A 29 -39.34 -17.48 -27.54
N ARG A 30 -38.38 -17.48 -28.49
CA ARG A 30 -37.89 -18.70 -29.16
C ARG A 30 -36.65 -19.23 -28.44
N HIS A 31 -36.75 -20.43 -27.88
CA HIS A 31 -35.63 -21.14 -27.24
C HIS A 31 -35.20 -22.31 -28.12
N LEU A 32 -33.95 -22.32 -28.61
CA LEU A 32 -33.41 -23.42 -29.41
C LEU A 32 -32.68 -24.41 -28.50
N SER A 33 -33.27 -25.60 -28.31
CA SER A 33 -32.64 -26.74 -27.65
C SER A 33 -31.87 -27.59 -28.66
N VAL A 34 -30.57 -27.78 -28.47
CA VAL A 34 -29.75 -28.72 -29.25
C VAL A 34 -29.38 -29.90 -28.36
N THR A 35 -29.93 -31.08 -28.68
CA THR A 35 -29.69 -32.34 -27.96
C THR A 35 -28.49 -33.11 -28.50
N ARG A 36 -27.89 -33.96 -27.65
CA ARG A 36 -26.57 -34.59 -27.86
C ARG A 36 -26.68 -36.11 -27.94
N ARG A 37 -26.32 -36.70 -29.10
CA ARG A 37 -25.95 -38.12 -29.42
C ARG A 37 -26.39 -38.40 -30.88
N SER A 38 -25.76 -39.22 -31.72
CA SER A 38 -24.46 -39.90 -31.83
C SER A 38 -24.56 -40.87 -33.03
N LEU A 39 -23.43 -41.42 -33.51
CA LEU A 39 -23.26 -42.59 -34.41
C LEU A 39 -23.11 -42.35 -35.94
N LEU A 40 -21.85 -42.53 -36.41
CA LEU A 40 -21.34 -43.45 -37.47
C LEU A 40 -22.16 -43.64 -38.77
N PHE A 41 -21.63 -43.83 -40.00
CA PHE A 41 -20.34 -44.20 -40.62
C PHE A 41 -20.31 -43.50 -42.02
N LEU A 42 -19.24 -43.31 -42.82
CA LEU A 42 -18.31 -44.27 -43.45
C LEU A 42 -17.27 -43.46 -44.28
N SER A 43 -16.14 -44.08 -44.64
CA SER A 43 -15.07 -43.48 -45.46
C SER A 43 -15.34 -43.50 -46.97
N LEU A 44 -14.87 -42.49 -47.71
CA LEU A 44 -14.46 -42.68 -49.11
C LEU A 44 -13.21 -41.84 -49.42
N SER A 45 -12.21 -42.46 -50.03
CA SER A 45 -10.96 -41.85 -50.46
C SER A 45 -10.99 -41.53 -51.95
N SER A 46 -10.63 -40.32 -52.35
CA SER A 46 -10.32 -39.98 -53.74
C SER A 46 -9.09 -39.07 -53.83
N SER A 47 -8.05 -39.58 -54.48
CA SER A 47 -6.82 -38.86 -54.81
C SER A 47 -7.01 -37.96 -56.03
N SER A 48 -6.43 -36.76 -56.02
CA SER A 48 -6.26 -35.92 -57.21
C SER A 48 -4.87 -35.27 -57.23
N ALA A 49 -4.38 -35.04 -58.43
CA ALA A 49 -3.01 -34.71 -58.81
C ALA A 49 -2.37 -33.49 -58.12
N ALA A 50 -1.03 -33.46 -58.15
CA ALA A 50 -0.21 -32.34 -57.70
C ALA A 50 -0.08 -31.25 -58.78
N ASP A 51 -0.06 -29.99 -58.34
CA ASP A 51 0.51 -28.85 -59.07
C ASP A 51 1.62 -28.22 -58.20
N PRO A 52 2.86 -28.07 -58.71
CA PRO A 52 3.96 -27.49 -57.95
C PRO A 52 3.98 -25.97 -58.08
N LEU A 53 3.14 -25.26 -57.32
CA LEU A 53 3.27 -23.81 -57.18
C LEU A 53 4.35 -23.46 -56.15
N SER A 54 5.32 -22.66 -56.61
CA SER A 54 6.53 -22.24 -55.90
C SER A 54 6.29 -21.85 -54.44
N SER A 55 7.08 -22.44 -53.54
CA SER A 55 7.09 -22.10 -52.12
C SER A 55 7.71 -20.71 -51.88
N LEU A 56 6.93 -19.67 -52.12
CA LEU A 56 7.18 -18.35 -51.56
C LEU A 56 7.07 -18.48 -50.04
N SER A 57 8.23 -18.41 -49.36
CA SER A 57 8.27 -18.26 -47.91
C SER A 57 7.41 -17.07 -47.51
N PRO A 58 6.59 -17.17 -46.45
CA PRO A 58 5.82 -16.03 -45.99
C PRO A 58 6.78 -14.88 -45.65
N PRO A 59 6.41 -13.61 -45.94
CA PRO A 59 7.26 -12.48 -45.63
C PRO A 59 7.59 -12.49 -44.12
N PRO A 60 8.81 -12.10 -43.73
CA PRO A 60 9.16 -12.04 -42.31
C PRO A 60 8.16 -11.15 -41.58
N PRO A 61 7.75 -11.51 -40.34
CA PRO A 61 6.84 -10.68 -39.57
C PRO A 61 7.42 -9.26 -39.44
N PRO A 62 6.56 -8.21 -39.45
CA PRO A 62 7.04 -6.86 -39.28
C PRO A 62 7.85 -6.76 -37.97
N PRO A 63 8.92 -5.94 -37.94
CA PRO A 63 9.70 -5.78 -36.71
C PRO A 63 8.77 -5.33 -35.59
N PRO A 64 8.96 -5.83 -34.35
CA PRO A 64 8.13 -5.44 -33.23
C PRO A 64 8.19 -3.91 -33.05
N PRO A 65 7.10 -3.27 -32.64
CA PRO A 65 7.10 -1.83 -32.40
C PRO A 65 8.20 -1.46 -31.40
N PRO A 66 8.82 -0.27 -31.51
CA PRO A 66 9.82 0.18 -30.55
C PRO A 66 9.26 0.08 -29.13
N LEU A 67 10.01 -0.56 -28.23
CA LEU A 67 9.64 -0.61 -26.81
C LEU A 67 9.47 0.83 -26.30
N PRO A 68 8.42 1.13 -25.51
CA PRO A 68 8.26 2.45 -24.92
C PRO A 68 9.50 2.78 -24.06
N PRO A 69 9.95 4.05 -24.05
CA PRO A 69 11.10 4.44 -23.24
C PRO A 69 10.81 4.17 -21.76
N SER A 70 11.72 3.44 -21.10
CA SER A 70 11.63 3.17 -19.67
C SER A 70 11.67 4.48 -18.86
N PRO A 71 10.89 4.62 -17.77
CA PRO A 71 10.89 5.82 -16.94
C PRO A 71 12.27 6.14 -16.36
N ASP A 72 12.65 7.42 -16.35
CA ASP A 72 13.97 7.87 -15.87
C ASP A 72 14.04 7.81 -14.34
N THR A 73 14.65 6.75 -13.83
CA THR A 73 14.91 6.49 -12.41
C THR A 73 16.30 6.98 -11.95
N THR A 74 16.88 7.98 -12.63
CA THR A 74 18.11 8.64 -12.16
C THR A 74 17.87 9.26 -10.78
N ILE A 75 18.75 8.95 -9.83
CA ILE A 75 18.71 9.56 -8.49
C ILE A 75 19.23 11.00 -8.60
N THR A 76 18.34 11.97 -8.43
CA THR A 76 18.69 13.40 -8.43
C THR A 76 19.18 13.85 -7.06
N ASP A 77 18.48 13.42 -6.02
CA ASP A 77 18.63 13.87 -4.64
C ASP A 77 18.72 12.67 -3.70
N ARG A 78 19.33 12.88 -2.53
CA ARG A 78 19.36 11.89 -1.45
C ARG A 78 18.91 12.54 -0.14
N VAL A 79 18.07 11.83 0.59
CA VAL A 79 17.63 12.22 1.93
C VAL A 79 17.85 11.05 2.90
N PHE A 80 17.88 11.34 4.19
CA PHE A 80 17.97 10.33 5.24
C PHE A 80 16.81 10.45 6.22
N LEU A 81 16.41 9.31 6.78
CA LEU A 81 15.50 9.17 7.90
C LEU A 81 16.18 8.32 8.97
N ASP A 82 16.36 8.85 10.17
CA ASP A 82 16.83 8.09 11.33
C ASP A 82 15.63 7.60 12.12
N PHE A 83 15.55 6.29 12.35
CA PHE A 83 14.45 5.67 13.09
C PHE A 83 14.89 5.27 14.49
N SER A 84 13.99 5.46 15.46
CA SER A 84 14.18 5.06 16.85
C SER A 84 12.90 4.42 17.43
N LEU A 85 13.07 3.60 18.46
CA LEU A 85 12.00 3.03 19.27
C LEU A 85 11.80 3.81 20.57
N CYS A 86 10.54 3.94 20.96
CA CYS A 86 10.13 4.23 22.31
C CYS A 86 9.90 2.91 23.09
N PRO A 87 10.55 2.69 24.25
CA PRO A 87 10.30 1.51 25.09
C PRO A 87 8.91 1.54 25.75
N ASN A 88 8.38 2.73 26.02
CA ASN A 88 7.05 2.92 26.59
C ASN A 88 5.98 2.92 25.48
N TYR A 89 4.88 2.21 25.70
CA TYR A 89 3.71 2.34 24.83
C TYR A 89 3.18 3.78 24.88
N PHE A 90 2.78 4.33 23.73
CA PHE A 90 2.29 5.71 23.66
C PHE A 90 1.10 5.93 24.61
N ARG A 91 1.29 6.81 25.60
CA ARG A 91 0.20 7.37 26.42
C ARG A 91 -0.19 8.72 25.85
N SER A 92 -1.49 8.89 25.61
CA SER A 92 -2.10 10.12 25.09
C SER A 92 -2.14 11.29 26.07
N ASP A 93 -1.58 11.16 27.28
CA ASP A 93 -1.62 12.18 28.33
C ASP A 93 -0.31 12.98 28.49
N ARG A 94 0.69 12.76 27.63
CA ARG A 94 1.95 13.52 27.69
C ARG A 94 1.67 15.00 27.43
N SER A 95 1.89 15.82 28.45
CA SER A 95 1.91 17.27 28.35
C SER A 95 2.95 17.69 27.31
N LEU A 96 2.53 18.54 26.37
CA LEU A 96 3.46 19.27 25.53
C LEU A 96 4.25 20.22 26.43
N ASP A 97 5.57 20.03 26.54
CA ASP A 97 6.43 21.01 27.19
C ASP A 97 6.34 22.35 26.43
N GLU A 98 6.48 23.48 27.14
CA GLU A 98 6.24 24.84 26.62
C GLU A 98 7.05 25.17 25.34
N THR A 99 8.15 24.45 25.12
CA THR A 99 9.02 24.53 23.94
C THR A 99 8.43 23.90 22.66
N GLN A 100 7.17 23.43 22.68
CA GLN A 100 6.55 22.67 21.59
C GLN A 100 7.47 21.55 21.07
N THR A 101 8.26 20.96 21.94
CA THR A 101 9.04 19.76 21.64
C THR A 101 8.29 18.62 22.30
N LEU A 102 7.78 17.67 21.52
CA LEU A 102 7.44 16.38 22.10
C LEU A 102 8.73 15.89 22.77
N THR A 103 8.72 15.69 24.08
CA THR A 103 9.76 14.98 24.80
C THR A 103 9.65 13.52 24.37
N VAL A 104 10.17 13.21 23.17
CA VAL A 104 9.97 11.92 22.51
C VAL A 104 10.79 10.86 23.22
N CYS A 105 10.13 10.22 24.19
CA CYS A 105 10.51 8.96 24.79
C CYS A 105 11.98 8.84 25.22
N GLU A 106 12.29 9.34 26.41
CA GLU A 106 13.51 8.91 27.11
C GLU A 106 13.24 7.67 27.98
N PRO A 107 14.15 6.67 27.98
CA PRO A 107 15.24 6.48 27.02
C PRO A 107 14.71 6.05 25.64
N SER A 108 15.39 6.43 24.56
CA SER A 108 15.11 5.98 23.19
C SER A 108 16.13 4.94 22.72
N GLU A 109 15.70 3.99 21.89
CA GLU A 109 16.56 2.94 21.32
C GLU A 109 16.70 3.18 19.80
N PRO A 110 17.88 3.58 19.28
CA PRO A 110 18.04 3.86 17.85
C PRO A 110 18.04 2.57 17.02
N LEU A 111 17.19 2.52 15.98
CA LEU A 111 17.12 1.39 15.04
C LEU A 111 18.17 1.52 13.91
N GLY A 112 18.46 2.76 13.51
CA GLY A 112 19.45 3.10 12.49
C GLY A 112 18.96 4.13 11.47
N ARG A 113 19.84 4.43 10.51
CA ARG A 113 19.60 5.37 9.40
C ARG A 113 19.14 4.64 8.15
N VAL A 114 18.11 5.17 7.48
CA VAL A 114 17.68 4.79 6.13
C VAL A 114 18.04 5.92 5.19
N VAL A 115 18.77 5.63 4.11
CA VAL A 115 19.09 6.60 3.04
C VAL A 115 18.20 6.33 1.84
N ILE A 116 17.53 7.35 1.33
CA ILE A 116 16.57 7.27 0.22
C ILE A 116 17.10 8.11 -0.94
N GLY A 117 17.14 7.52 -2.13
CA GLY A 117 17.37 8.22 -3.40
C GLY A 117 16.03 8.59 -4.04
N LEU A 118 15.93 9.83 -4.54
CA LEU A 118 14.70 10.40 -5.11
C LEU A 118 14.78 10.49 -6.65
N TYR A 119 13.69 10.16 -7.33
CA TYR A 119 13.56 10.17 -8.80
C TYR A 119 13.08 11.54 -9.32
N GLY A 120 13.75 12.63 -8.94
CA GLY A 120 13.29 14.01 -9.20
C GLY A 120 13.21 14.43 -10.66
N LYS A 121 13.57 13.57 -11.63
CA LYS A 121 13.26 13.77 -13.06
C LYS A 121 11.91 13.21 -13.49
N LEU A 122 11.44 12.15 -12.83
CA LEU A 122 10.19 11.47 -13.17
C LEU A 122 9.01 12.14 -12.47
N VAL A 123 9.17 12.44 -11.18
CA VAL A 123 8.17 13.03 -10.29
C VAL A 123 8.79 14.17 -9.47
N PRO A 124 9.25 15.26 -10.15
CA PRO A 124 9.93 16.39 -9.51
C PRO A 124 9.15 16.99 -8.34
N LEU A 125 7.82 17.11 -8.43
CA LEU A 125 7.00 17.76 -7.42
C LEU A 125 6.86 16.89 -6.17
N THR A 126 6.60 15.59 -6.35
CA THR A 126 6.58 14.62 -5.24
C THR A 126 7.95 14.57 -4.54
N CYS A 127 9.05 14.53 -5.30
CA CYS A 127 10.40 14.52 -4.74
C CYS A 127 10.75 15.83 -4.00
N ALA A 128 10.40 16.99 -4.56
CA ALA A 128 10.63 18.29 -3.93
C ALA A 128 9.84 18.43 -2.62
N ASN A 129 8.56 18.06 -2.61
CA ASN A 129 7.73 18.08 -1.41
C ASN A 129 8.30 17.16 -0.32
N PHE A 130 8.63 15.91 -0.65
CA PHE A 130 9.22 14.96 0.30
C PHE A 130 10.57 15.47 0.86
N LYS A 131 11.39 16.11 0.02
CA LYS A 131 12.64 16.75 0.41
C LYS A 131 12.39 17.90 1.39
N SER A 132 11.48 18.84 1.10
CA SER A 132 11.12 19.94 2.00
C SER A 132 10.60 19.44 3.36
N MET A 133 9.83 18.36 3.38
CA MET A 133 9.37 17.71 4.63
C MET A 133 10.52 17.10 5.45
N CYS A 134 11.62 16.71 4.82
CA CYS A 134 12.84 16.26 5.49
C CYS A 134 13.77 17.41 5.92
N THR A 135 13.78 18.55 5.21
CA THR A 135 14.82 19.60 5.38
C THR A 135 14.34 20.93 5.94
N GLY A 136 13.04 21.18 6.02
CA GLY A 136 12.50 22.47 6.47
C GLY A 136 12.98 22.86 7.88
N SER A 137 12.97 24.16 8.20
CA SER A 137 13.39 24.68 9.51
C SER A 137 12.61 24.07 10.69
N SER A 138 11.42 23.54 10.41
CA SER A 138 10.58 22.76 11.31
C SER A 138 10.31 21.36 10.73
N ALA A 139 11.35 20.68 10.23
CA ALA A 139 11.31 19.43 9.45
C ALA A 139 10.16 18.50 9.86
N SER A 140 9.10 18.51 9.06
CA SER A 140 7.77 18.10 9.50
C SER A 140 7.64 16.59 9.75
N TYR A 141 8.51 15.76 9.17
CA TYR A 141 8.59 14.33 9.52
C TYR A 141 9.35 14.05 10.82
N ARG A 142 10.19 14.98 11.30
CA ARG A 142 10.98 14.78 12.51
C ARG A 142 10.07 14.72 13.73
N ASN A 143 10.27 13.71 14.58
CA ASN A 143 9.41 13.37 15.71
C ASN A 143 7.99 12.89 15.33
N THR A 144 7.77 12.43 14.10
CA THR A 144 6.53 11.74 13.69
C THR A 144 6.69 10.22 13.73
N PHE A 145 5.57 9.52 13.88
CA PHE A 145 5.53 8.07 14.08
C PHE A 145 5.44 7.31 12.76
N VAL A 146 5.71 6.00 12.81
CA VAL A 146 5.24 5.03 11.80
C VAL A 146 3.83 4.61 12.22
N GLN A 147 2.80 5.11 11.53
CA GLN A 147 1.41 4.92 11.95
C GLN A 147 0.91 3.48 11.76
N ARG A 148 1.36 2.77 10.71
CA ARG A 148 0.95 1.39 10.42
C ARG A 148 2.10 0.57 9.85
N ILE A 149 2.17 -0.71 10.21
CA ILE A 149 3.12 -1.68 9.64
C ILE A 149 2.31 -2.88 9.12
N PHE A 150 2.43 -3.19 7.83
CA PHE A 150 1.84 -4.37 7.19
C PHE A 150 2.97 -5.42 7.03
N PRO A 151 3.11 -6.39 7.96
CA PRO A 151 4.30 -7.23 8.03
C PRO A 151 4.45 -8.07 6.77
N GLY A 152 5.65 -8.03 6.16
CA GLY A 152 5.93 -8.72 4.89
C GLY A 152 5.50 -7.94 3.63
N GLN A 153 5.03 -6.69 3.77
CA GLN A 153 4.56 -5.85 2.66
C GLN A 153 5.20 -4.46 2.69
N PHE A 154 4.75 -3.57 3.58
CA PHE A 154 5.19 -2.18 3.68
C PHE A 154 4.86 -1.58 5.06
N PHE A 155 5.36 -0.39 5.36
CA PHE A 155 4.86 0.45 6.46
C PHE A 155 4.47 1.84 5.96
N LEU A 156 3.60 2.53 6.70
CA LEU A 156 3.14 3.90 6.46
C LEU A 156 3.73 4.85 7.50
N ALA A 157 4.19 6.03 7.06
CA ALA A 157 4.73 7.09 7.90
C ALA A 157 4.38 8.47 7.33
N GLY A 158 4.45 9.50 8.16
CA GLY A 158 4.20 10.89 7.72
C GLY A 158 2.73 11.26 7.51
N LYS A 159 1.80 10.48 8.09
CA LYS A 159 0.35 10.76 8.13
C LYS A 159 0.06 12.22 8.52
N GLN A 160 -0.79 12.95 7.77
CA GLN A 160 -1.18 14.31 8.17
C GLN A 160 -2.29 14.25 9.23
N GLY A 161 -2.16 15.05 10.31
CA GLY A 161 -3.03 14.90 11.46
C GLY A 161 -2.60 15.72 12.66
N ARG A 162 -2.82 15.17 13.86
CA ARG A 162 -2.58 15.89 15.12
C ARG A 162 -1.25 15.51 15.75
N ARG A 163 -0.51 16.51 16.22
CA ARG A 163 0.84 16.31 16.72
C ARG A 163 0.93 15.40 17.95
N GLU A 164 -0.08 15.42 18.82
CA GLU A 164 -0.15 14.52 19.97
C GLU A 164 -0.24 13.04 19.55
N ARG A 165 -0.70 12.73 18.33
CA ARG A 165 -0.71 11.36 17.79
C ARG A 165 0.59 10.96 17.10
N GLY A 166 1.60 11.84 17.10
CA GLY A 166 2.81 11.71 16.30
C GLY A 166 2.56 11.81 14.79
N GLU A 167 1.49 12.52 14.41
CA GLU A 167 1.14 12.82 13.02
C GLU A 167 1.73 14.19 12.62
N VAL A 168 1.83 14.44 11.31
CA VAL A 168 2.28 15.70 10.74
C VAL A 168 1.19 16.76 10.92
N GLU A 169 1.39 17.69 11.86
CA GLU A 169 0.46 18.80 12.11
C GLU A 169 0.76 20.02 11.23
N LYS A 170 2.03 20.40 11.11
CA LYS A 170 2.46 21.64 10.44
C LYS A 170 3.23 21.30 9.17
N LEU A 171 2.74 21.79 8.04
CA LEU A 171 3.40 21.70 6.74
C LEU A 171 4.34 22.91 6.52
N PRO A 172 5.39 22.78 5.69
CA PRO A 172 6.15 23.93 5.20
C PRO A 172 5.25 24.90 4.40
N LEU A 173 5.45 26.21 4.58
CA LEU A 173 4.65 27.25 3.91
C LEU A 173 4.81 27.25 2.37
N ASP A 174 5.92 26.72 1.89
CA ASP A 174 6.29 26.56 0.48
C ASP A 174 5.82 25.23 -0.13
N LEU A 175 5.10 24.38 0.61
CA LEU A 175 4.67 23.06 0.15
C LEU A 175 3.51 23.15 -0.87
N VAL A 176 3.80 22.77 -2.11
CA VAL A 176 2.87 22.91 -3.24
C VAL A 176 1.94 21.70 -3.36
N GLY A 177 0.67 21.94 -3.73
CA GLY A 177 -0.31 20.89 -4.01
C GLY A 177 0.16 19.96 -5.14
N ASN A 178 0.17 18.64 -4.90
CA ASN A 178 0.79 17.69 -5.81
C ASN A 178 -0.07 17.37 -7.05
N THR A 179 0.19 18.07 -8.16
CA THR A 179 -0.49 17.86 -9.44
C THR A 179 -0.08 16.57 -10.18
N GLU A 180 0.97 15.86 -9.73
CA GLU A 180 1.39 14.58 -10.35
C GLU A 180 0.38 13.46 -10.07
N THR A 181 -0.51 13.65 -9.09
CA THR A 181 -1.64 12.75 -8.75
C THR A 181 -2.63 12.51 -9.88
N VAL A 182 -2.66 13.37 -10.91
CA VAL A 182 -3.51 13.21 -12.10
C VAL A 182 -2.70 12.93 -13.39
N ASP A 183 -1.38 12.85 -13.31
CA ASP A 183 -0.51 12.53 -14.46
C ASP A 183 -0.21 11.02 -14.48
N SER A 184 -0.68 10.32 -15.51
CA SER A 184 -0.45 8.87 -15.66
C SER A 184 1.03 8.49 -15.69
N ARG A 185 1.93 9.42 -16.04
CA ARG A 185 3.39 9.21 -16.04
C ARG A 185 3.95 8.99 -14.62
N ALA A 186 3.28 9.49 -13.58
CA ALA A 186 3.67 9.30 -12.18
C ALA A 186 3.42 7.87 -11.67
N PHE A 187 2.54 7.12 -12.35
CA PHE A 187 2.13 5.76 -11.97
C PHE A 187 2.82 4.66 -12.79
N LEU A 188 3.90 4.98 -13.53
CA LEU A 188 4.64 4.04 -14.38
C LEU A 188 5.58 3.08 -13.63
N LEU A 189 5.80 3.30 -12.34
CA LEU A 189 6.72 2.52 -11.51
C LEU A 189 5.96 1.64 -10.51
N GLU A 190 6.44 0.41 -10.35
CA GLU A 190 5.80 -0.65 -9.58
C GLU A 190 6.54 -0.96 -8.26
N HIS A 191 5.80 -1.41 -7.25
CA HIS A 191 6.24 -1.82 -5.92
C HIS A 191 6.84 -3.24 -5.94
N SER A 192 7.72 -3.49 -6.92
CA SER A 192 8.24 -4.80 -7.33
C SER A 192 9.21 -5.48 -6.35
N ARG A 193 9.69 -4.78 -5.32
CA ARG A 193 10.73 -5.25 -4.38
C ARG A 193 10.66 -4.53 -3.03
N ALA A 194 11.46 -4.97 -2.06
CA ALA A 194 11.73 -4.23 -0.82
C ALA A 194 12.51 -2.92 -1.08
N GLY A 195 12.29 -1.90 -0.25
CA GLY A 195 12.98 -0.61 -0.36
C GLY A 195 12.48 0.29 -1.49
N VAL A 196 11.24 0.09 -1.98
CA VAL A 196 10.56 1.06 -2.86
C VAL A 196 9.87 2.10 -1.98
N VAL A 197 10.04 3.39 -2.30
CA VAL A 197 9.45 4.50 -1.55
C VAL A 197 8.41 5.20 -2.42
N SER A 198 7.22 5.40 -1.88
CA SER A 198 6.03 5.81 -2.64
C SER A 198 5.11 6.71 -1.82
N LEU A 199 4.43 7.64 -2.50
CA LEU A 199 3.45 8.54 -1.91
C LEU A 199 2.15 7.76 -1.70
N CYS A 200 1.70 7.69 -0.45
CA CYS A 200 0.49 6.96 -0.08
C CYS A 200 -0.75 7.74 -0.55
N LEU A 201 -1.45 7.23 -1.55
CA LEU A 201 -2.72 7.80 -2.01
C LEU A 201 -3.86 6.80 -1.76
N GLY A 202 -3.69 5.55 -2.19
CA GLY A 202 -4.73 4.53 -2.15
C GLY A 202 -5.06 4.00 -0.76
N GLU A 203 -4.10 4.05 0.17
CA GLU A 203 -4.24 3.56 1.55
C GLU A 203 -4.32 4.71 2.58
N ASN A 204 -4.40 5.96 2.11
CA ASN A 204 -4.37 7.16 2.94
C ASN A 204 -5.67 7.40 3.70
N ASP A 205 -5.61 7.18 5.02
CA ASP A 205 -6.74 7.29 5.94
C ASP A 205 -6.74 8.61 6.73
N ASP A 206 -6.20 9.70 6.17
CA ASP A 206 -6.24 11.01 6.85
C ASP A 206 -7.67 11.47 7.11
N ASP A 207 -7.90 12.09 8.27
CA ASP A 207 -9.23 12.47 8.77
C ASP A 207 -9.94 13.33 7.71
N ASP A 208 -11.19 13.00 7.35
CA ASP A 208 -11.90 13.69 6.27
C ASP A 208 -12.06 15.20 6.52
N GLN A 209 -12.14 15.62 7.79
CA GLN A 209 -12.15 17.04 8.17
C GLN A 209 -10.87 17.77 7.77
N ILE A 210 -9.72 17.08 7.78
CA ILE A 210 -8.43 17.62 7.36
C ILE A 210 -8.33 17.61 5.83
N LYS A 211 -8.83 16.57 5.16
CA LYS A 211 -8.89 16.51 3.68
C LYS A 211 -9.76 17.61 3.05
N LEU A 212 -10.68 18.20 3.81
CA LEU A 212 -11.51 19.35 3.39
C LEU A 212 -10.82 20.71 3.57
N ASP A 213 -9.66 20.77 4.23
CA ASP A 213 -8.88 21.99 4.39
C ASP A 213 -8.23 22.39 3.04
N PRO A 214 -8.43 23.63 2.53
CA PRO A 214 -7.73 24.11 1.33
C PRO A 214 -6.20 24.02 1.40
N ASP A 215 -5.62 24.04 2.61
CA ASP A 215 -4.19 23.92 2.85
C ASP A 215 -3.73 22.46 3.10
N TYR A 216 -4.64 21.47 2.99
CA TYR A 216 -4.28 20.05 3.01
C TYR A 216 -3.28 19.70 1.90
N ARG A 217 -2.21 18.98 2.25
CA ARG A 217 -1.23 18.44 1.30
C ARG A 217 -0.90 17.03 1.75
N ASN A 218 -1.33 16.03 0.99
CA ASN A 218 -0.97 14.66 1.30
C ASN A 218 0.56 14.49 1.27
N VAL A 219 1.10 14.10 2.43
CA VAL A 219 2.52 13.89 2.73
C VAL A 219 2.77 12.51 3.33
N GLU A 220 1.76 11.65 3.42
CA GLU A 220 1.93 10.28 3.89
C GLU A 220 2.69 9.46 2.84
N PHE A 221 3.68 8.70 3.27
CA PHE A 221 4.50 7.88 2.41
C PHE A 221 4.58 6.44 2.93
N LEU A 222 4.90 5.53 2.03
CA LEU A 222 5.10 4.13 2.31
C LEU A 222 6.49 3.68 1.89
N ILE A 223 7.06 2.74 2.64
CA ILE A 223 8.28 2.02 2.28
C ILE A 223 7.98 0.53 2.25
N THR A 224 8.21 -0.12 1.10
CA THR A 224 8.05 -1.57 0.98
C THR A 224 9.14 -2.30 1.76
N THR A 225 8.76 -3.38 2.44
CA THR A 225 9.63 -4.15 3.34
C THR A 225 10.06 -5.49 2.72
N GLY A 226 9.32 -5.98 1.72
CA GLY A 226 9.50 -7.32 1.17
C GLY A 226 9.05 -8.42 2.15
N PRO A 227 9.27 -9.71 1.82
CA PRO A 227 10.17 -10.20 0.78
C PRO A 227 9.59 -10.20 -0.64
N GLY A 228 8.27 -10.07 -0.81
CA GLY A 228 7.59 -10.08 -2.11
C GLY A 228 7.31 -8.68 -2.68
N PRO A 229 6.84 -8.61 -3.94
CA PRO A 229 6.26 -7.39 -4.50
C PRO A 229 4.92 -7.05 -3.83
N CYS A 230 4.49 -5.78 -3.94
CA CYS A 230 3.21 -5.30 -3.42
C CYS A 230 2.28 -4.80 -4.55
N PRO A 231 1.82 -5.66 -5.47
CA PRO A 231 1.06 -5.26 -6.65
C PRO A 231 -0.29 -4.57 -6.35
N GLN A 232 -0.83 -4.74 -5.14
CA GLN A 232 -2.02 -4.02 -4.68
C GLN A 232 -1.84 -2.50 -4.53
N LEU A 233 -0.59 -2.03 -4.53
CA LEU A 233 -0.23 -0.60 -4.48
C LEU A 233 -0.01 0.01 -5.87
N ASP A 234 0.19 -0.80 -6.90
CA ASP A 234 0.53 -0.37 -8.25
C ASP A 234 -0.65 0.32 -8.94
N GLY A 235 -0.37 1.37 -9.72
CA GLY A 235 -1.41 2.23 -10.33
C GLY A 235 -2.26 3.03 -9.33
N ARG A 236 -2.08 2.83 -8.02
CA ARG A 236 -2.83 3.52 -6.94
C ARG A 236 -1.98 4.46 -6.09
N ASN A 237 -0.65 4.39 -6.20
CA ASN A 237 0.31 5.16 -5.40
C ASN A 237 1.48 5.60 -6.30
N ILE A 238 2.14 6.73 -5.99
CA ILE A 238 3.21 7.30 -6.81
C ILE A 238 4.57 6.90 -6.25
N VAL A 239 5.27 5.98 -6.92
CA VAL A 239 6.65 5.61 -6.57
C VAL A 239 7.60 6.75 -6.95
N PHE A 240 8.23 7.37 -5.95
CA PHE A 240 9.12 8.53 -6.13
C PHE A 240 10.57 8.29 -5.69
N GLY A 241 10.89 7.13 -5.11
CA GLY A 241 12.26 6.85 -4.70
C GLY A 241 12.53 5.40 -4.33
N THR A 242 13.75 5.16 -3.85
CA THR A 242 14.18 3.85 -3.34
C THR A 242 15.22 3.98 -2.22
N VAL A 243 15.18 3.03 -1.29
CA VAL A 243 16.16 2.87 -0.21
C VAL A 243 17.49 2.42 -0.81
N LEU A 244 18.54 3.22 -0.57
CA LEU A 244 19.92 2.95 -0.98
C LEU A 244 20.71 2.24 0.12
N GLU A 245 20.47 2.64 1.38
CA GLU A 245 21.18 2.15 2.57
C GLU A 245 20.17 2.02 3.73
N GLY A 246 20.39 1.09 4.67
CA GLY A 246 19.49 0.88 5.81
C GLY A 246 18.29 -0.04 5.54
N LEU A 247 18.37 -0.93 4.55
CA LEU A 247 17.30 -1.92 4.31
C LEU A 247 17.12 -2.88 5.50
N ASP A 248 18.17 -3.13 6.28
CA ASP A 248 18.09 -3.87 7.55
C ASP A 248 17.25 -3.12 8.61
N VAL A 249 17.30 -1.78 8.62
CA VAL A 249 16.47 -0.92 9.48
C VAL A 249 15.00 -1.04 9.06
N VAL A 250 14.72 -0.99 7.76
CA VAL A 250 13.39 -1.25 7.20
C VAL A 250 12.87 -2.64 7.59
N THR A 251 13.72 -3.67 7.55
CA THR A 251 13.37 -5.03 8.00
C THR A 251 13.13 -5.11 9.51
N LYS A 252 13.95 -4.45 10.34
CA LYS A 252 13.74 -4.34 11.80
C LYS A 252 12.37 -3.71 12.10
N ILE A 253 12.02 -2.61 11.43
CA ILE A 253 10.71 -1.98 11.56
C ILE A 253 9.60 -2.97 11.18
N ALA A 254 9.70 -3.63 10.01
CA ALA A 254 8.73 -4.61 9.54
C ALA A 254 8.48 -5.79 10.51
N SER A 255 9.49 -6.13 11.33
CA SER A 255 9.43 -7.21 12.32
C SER A 255 8.68 -6.86 13.61
N ILE A 256 8.37 -5.58 13.82
CA ILE A 256 7.75 -5.11 15.07
C ILE A 256 6.32 -5.67 15.16
N PRO A 257 5.96 -6.31 16.29
CA PRO A 257 4.60 -6.80 16.49
C PRO A 257 3.56 -5.69 16.33
N THR A 258 2.48 -5.98 15.59
CA THR A 258 1.38 -5.05 15.38
C THR A 258 0.09 -5.53 16.03
N TYR A 259 -0.80 -4.60 16.36
CA TYR A 259 -2.13 -4.94 16.83
C TYR A 259 -2.91 -5.66 15.73
N LYS A 260 -3.26 -6.92 16.00
CA LYS A 260 -4.10 -7.77 15.15
C LYS A 260 -5.34 -8.19 15.95
N PRO A 261 -6.55 -7.76 15.56
CA PRO A 261 -7.78 -8.22 16.21
C PRO A 261 -8.00 -9.73 16.02
N ALA A 262 -8.75 -10.32 16.94
CA ALA A 262 -9.21 -11.70 16.81
C ALA A 262 -9.99 -11.91 15.50
N GLU A 263 -9.90 -13.10 14.91
CA GLU A 263 -10.51 -13.42 13.62
C GLU A 263 -12.03 -13.15 13.57
N ARG A 264 -12.74 -13.54 14.63
CA ARG A 264 -14.18 -13.24 14.80
C ARG A 264 -14.48 -11.74 14.73
N ILE A 265 -13.62 -10.89 15.30
CA ILE A 265 -13.79 -9.42 15.29
C ILE A 265 -13.56 -8.87 13.88
N ARG A 266 -12.61 -9.44 13.12
CA ARG A 266 -12.41 -9.09 11.70
C ARG A 266 -13.66 -9.41 10.89
N GLN A 267 -14.14 -10.65 10.95
CA GLN A 267 -15.35 -11.11 10.25
C GLN A 267 -16.58 -10.23 10.55
N PHE A 268 -16.79 -9.83 11.82
CA PHE A 268 -17.88 -8.92 12.17
C PHE A 268 -17.68 -7.49 11.66
N ASN A 269 -16.46 -6.95 11.68
CA ASN A 269 -16.16 -5.63 11.12
C ASN A 269 -16.28 -5.61 9.58
N ASP A 270 -15.87 -6.70 8.91
CA ASP A 270 -16.00 -6.89 7.47
C ASP A 270 -17.48 -6.89 7.05
N PHE A 271 -18.33 -7.57 7.82
CA PHE A 271 -19.78 -7.54 7.62
C PHE A 271 -20.41 -6.19 7.95
N ALA A 272 -19.98 -5.52 9.03
CA ALA A 272 -20.52 -4.24 9.46
C ALA A 272 -20.18 -3.10 8.48
N GLU A 273 -18.98 -3.09 7.92
CA GLU A 273 -18.58 -2.16 6.85
C GLU A 273 -19.36 -2.37 5.56
N PHE A 274 -19.63 -3.63 5.17
CA PHE A 274 -20.50 -3.93 4.03
C PHE A 274 -21.93 -3.34 4.22
N LEU A 275 -22.37 -3.17 5.46
CA LEU A 275 -23.64 -2.52 5.82
C LEU A 275 -23.51 -0.99 6.08
N GLY A 276 -22.32 -0.41 5.94
CA GLY A 276 -22.08 1.02 6.13
C GLY A 276 -21.94 1.48 7.60
N ASP A 277 -21.63 0.58 8.54
CA ASP A 277 -21.44 0.94 9.96
C ASP A 277 -20.09 1.64 10.19
N GLU A 278 -20.11 2.96 10.36
CA GLU A 278 -18.92 3.80 10.64
C GLU A 278 -18.08 3.31 11.83
N ARG A 279 -18.69 2.61 12.80
CA ARG A 279 -17.95 2.06 13.97
C ARG A 279 -16.95 0.98 13.55
N ALA A 280 -17.19 0.28 12.45
CA ALA A 280 -16.25 -0.68 11.88
C ALA A 280 -14.96 0.00 11.42
N GLN A 281 -15.07 1.21 10.85
CA GLN A 281 -13.93 2.01 10.39
C GLN A 281 -13.05 2.44 11.59
N ILE A 282 -13.68 2.95 12.67
CA ILE A 282 -12.98 3.31 13.92
C ILE A 282 -12.23 2.09 14.49
N ALA A 283 -12.86 0.91 14.48
CA ALA A 283 -12.21 -0.32 14.93
C ALA A 283 -11.01 -0.69 14.04
N ARG A 284 -11.10 -0.51 12.71
CA ARG A 284 -10.00 -0.75 11.77
C ARG A 284 -8.84 0.24 11.88
N ALA A 285 -9.10 1.49 12.30
CA ALA A 285 -8.04 2.48 12.56
C ALA A 285 -7.05 2.07 13.68
N SER A 286 -7.34 1.00 14.43
CA SER A 286 -6.40 0.37 15.36
C SER A 286 -5.54 -0.75 14.76
N TRP A 287 -5.95 -1.33 13.62
CA TRP A 287 -5.31 -2.49 13.02
C TRP A 287 -3.94 -2.12 12.45
N ASN A 288 -3.00 -3.06 12.50
CA ASN A 288 -1.63 -2.88 11.99
C ASN A 288 -0.84 -1.75 12.67
N LYS A 289 -1.35 -1.12 13.74
CA LYS A 289 -0.59 -0.19 14.57
C LYS A 289 0.54 -0.93 15.31
N PRO A 290 1.77 -0.38 15.35
CA PRO A 290 2.88 -0.98 16.09
C PRO A 290 2.59 -1.11 17.59
N LEU A 291 2.95 -2.24 18.20
CA LEU A 291 2.88 -2.44 19.66
C LEU A 291 4.05 -1.80 20.42
N LYS A 292 5.06 -1.30 19.70
CA LYS A 292 6.09 -0.38 20.19
C LYS A 292 6.11 0.83 19.27
N THR A 293 6.11 2.04 19.81
CA THR A 293 6.13 3.26 18.98
C THR A 293 7.48 3.39 18.26
N VAL A 294 7.44 3.33 16.94
CA VAL A 294 8.55 3.68 16.05
C VAL A 294 8.36 5.12 15.62
N TYR A 295 9.43 5.90 15.60
CA TYR A 295 9.39 7.28 15.15
C TYR A 295 10.64 7.67 14.36
N ILE A 296 10.50 8.72 13.55
CA ILE A 296 11.59 9.37 12.83
C ILE A 296 12.27 10.33 13.81
N SER A 297 13.41 9.93 14.38
CA SER A 297 14.16 10.73 15.36
C SER A 297 14.90 11.90 14.72
N ASP A 298 15.33 11.76 13.46
CA ASP A 298 15.99 12.82 12.70
C ASP A 298 15.77 12.60 11.18
N CYS A 299 15.85 13.66 10.39
CA CYS A 299 15.78 13.58 8.93
C CYS A 299 16.48 14.78 8.28
N GLY A 300 16.82 14.65 6.99
CA GLY A 300 17.46 15.72 6.24
C GLY A 300 17.97 15.31 4.87
N GLU A 301 18.60 16.26 4.16
CA GLU A 301 19.24 16.05 2.86
C GLU A 301 20.70 15.60 3.03
N LEU A 302 21.13 14.66 2.19
CA LEU A 302 22.53 14.32 1.98
C LEU A 302 23.02 14.99 0.70
N LYS A 303 23.86 16.02 0.84
CA LYS A 303 24.44 16.75 -0.31
C LYS A 303 25.33 15.82 -1.13
N VAL A 304 24.90 15.49 -2.35
CA VAL A 304 25.65 14.65 -3.29
C VAL A 304 26.47 15.52 -4.23
N ALA A 305 27.75 15.20 -4.41
CA ALA A 305 28.63 16.00 -5.27
C ALA A 305 28.31 15.91 -6.79
N LYS A 306 27.62 14.85 -7.24
CA LYS A 306 27.15 14.62 -8.61
C LYS A 306 25.90 13.74 -8.62
N PRO A 307 24.92 13.96 -9.52
CA PRO A 307 23.82 13.02 -9.74
C PRO A 307 24.36 11.63 -10.10
N SER A 308 23.89 10.59 -9.40
CA SER A 308 24.32 9.22 -9.64
C SER A 308 23.31 8.50 -10.53
N LEU A 309 23.79 7.85 -11.59
CA LEU A 309 22.98 6.92 -12.37
C LEU A 309 22.40 5.81 -11.48
N SER A 310 21.30 5.22 -11.94
CA SER A 310 20.43 4.30 -11.20
C SER A 310 21.19 3.21 -10.42
N PRO A 311 20.63 2.73 -9.28
CA PRO A 311 21.30 1.72 -8.48
C PRO A 311 21.41 0.42 -9.28
N ARG A 312 22.61 0.18 -9.83
CA ARG A 312 22.98 -1.11 -10.43
C ARG A 312 22.81 -2.17 -9.36
N TYR A 313 22.00 -3.18 -9.67
CA TYR A 313 21.69 -4.37 -8.85
C TYR A 313 22.86 -4.84 -7.97
N MET A 314 22.89 -4.38 -6.71
CA MET A 314 23.91 -4.75 -5.73
C MET A 314 23.46 -5.90 -4.81
N TYR A 315 22.68 -6.85 -5.34
CA TYR A 315 22.28 -8.08 -4.62
C TYR A 315 22.36 -9.35 -5.47
N LEU A 316 23.43 -9.47 -6.27
CA LEU A 316 23.87 -10.74 -6.86
C LEU A 316 24.93 -11.38 -5.93
N ASN A 317 24.51 -11.75 -4.70
CA ASN A 317 25.33 -12.53 -3.75
C ASN A 317 24.53 -13.19 -2.60
N MET A 318 23.22 -13.39 -2.72
CA MET A 318 22.53 -14.36 -1.86
C MET A 318 22.77 -15.77 -2.42
N VAL A 319 23.72 -16.48 -1.80
CA VAL A 319 23.93 -17.92 -2.04
C VAL A 319 22.63 -18.65 -1.73
N PRO A 320 22.09 -19.50 -2.64
CA PRO A 320 20.89 -20.26 -2.34
C PRO A 320 21.20 -21.25 -1.21
N TYR A 321 20.44 -21.15 -0.13
CA TYR A 321 20.52 -22.10 0.99
C TYR A 321 19.96 -23.45 0.52
N VAL A 322 20.84 -24.31 0.01
CA VAL A 322 20.46 -25.67 -0.39
C VAL A 322 20.07 -26.45 0.86
N VAL A 323 18.77 -26.65 1.05
CA VAL A 323 18.23 -27.56 2.06
C VAL A 323 18.63 -28.98 1.65
N SER A 324 19.70 -29.49 2.25
CA SER A 324 20.08 -30.89 2.10
C SER A 324 19.09 -31.75 2.87
N GLU A 325 18.09 -32.29 2.18
CA GLU A 325 17.34 -33.42 2.69
C GLU A 325 18.31 -34.59 2.93
N LYS A 326 18.53 -34.93 4.20
CA LYS A 326 19.10 -36.22 4.60
C LYS A 326 18.05 -36.97 5.41
N SER A 327 17.46 -37.95 4.75
CA SER A 327 16.55 -38.90 5.37
C SER A 327 17.23 -39.63 6.54
N TRP A 328 16.48 -39.77 7.63
CA TRP A 328 16.83 -40.65 8.74
C TRP A 328 15.69 -41.65 8.93
N TYR A 329 15.87 -42.83 8.35
CA TYR A 329 15.16 -44.03 8.82
C TYR A 329 15.87 -44.54 10.08
N PRO A 330 15.15 -44.90 11.16
CA PRO A 330 15.77 -45.54 12.31
C PRO A 330 16.25 -46.94 11.91
N LYS A 331 17.53 -47.24 12.17
CA LYS A 331 18.04 -48.61 12.05
C LYS A 331 17.57 -49.44 13.24
N SER A 332 17.00 -50.61 12.95
CA SER A 332 16.85 -51.70 13.90
C SER A 332 18.19 -52.00 14.59
N THR A 333 18.15 -52.29 15.89
CA THR A 333 19.23 -52.92 16.64
C THR A 333 18.69 -54.19 17.29
N ASP A 334 19.03 -55.33 16.69
CA ASP A 334 18.84 -56.64 17.29
C ASP A 334 20.09 -57.05 18.11
N ASN A 335 19.85 -57.90 19.10
CA ASN A 335 20.77 -58.31 20.17
C ASN A 335 22.10 -58.94 19.73
N GLN A 336 23.12 -58.74 20.57
CA GLN A 336 23.89 -59.76 21.36
C GLN A 336 25.13 -59.04 21.95
N ILE A 337 25.62 -59.33 23.16
CA ILE A 337 25.73 -60.59 23.91
C ILE A 337 25.24 -60.39 25.36
#